data_AF-A0A0F9DC70-F1
#
_entry.id   AF-A0A0F9DC70-F1
#
_cell.length_a   1.000
_cell.length_b   1.000
_cell.length_c   1.000
_cell.angle_alpha   90.00
_cell.angle_beta   90.00
_cell.angle_gamma   90.00
#
_symmetry.space_group_name_H-M   'P 1'
#
loop_
_entity.id
_entity.type
_entity.pdbx_description
1 polymer ?
#
loop_
_entity_poly.entity_id
_entity_poly.type
_entity_poly.pdbx_seq_one_letter_code
_entity_poly.pdbx_strand_id
1 'polypeptide(L)'
;MTDLRIVREVSSVSRATDDDKWMNLRGTRDGSMITADWFLGMAMEGRCFGVNNALDTTPDTFNAAYADAQQDLYITVPSGITIIPVFIQINMEDTGTQAEMDILAVAGSSYDRTGVSSSTTPTIFNMRMDAPHASLCVAEA
;
A
#
# COMPACT_ATOMS: atom_id res chain seq x y z
N MET A 1 12.72 -31.53 29.45
CA MET A 1 12.57 -31.26 28.00
C MET A 1 11.26 -30.55 27.81
N THR A 2 11.28 -29.38 27.19
CA THR A 2 10.06 -28.63 26.87
C THR A 2 9.84 -28.76 25.37
N ASP A 3 8.71 -29.33 24.96
CA ASP A 3 8.32 -29.47 23.56
C ASP A 3 7.62 -28.19 23.10
N LEU A 4 8.15 -27.57 22.05
CA LEU A 4 7.60 -26.35 21.45
C LEU A 4 7.16 -26.67 20.02
N ARG A 5 5.86 -26.57 19.76
CA ARG A 5 5.28 -26.82 18.43
C ARG A 5 4.66 -25.56 17.89
N ILE A 6 4.97 -25.22 16.64
CA ILE A 6 4.38 -24.09 15.92
C ILE A 6 3.21 -24.61 15.11
N VAL A 7 2.01 -24.11 15.37
CA VAL A 7 0.82 -24.41 14.57
C VAL A 7 0.83 -23.50 13.34
N ARG A 8 0.75 -24.09 12.16
CA ARG A 8 0.66 -23.36 10.90
C ARG A 8 -0.75 -22.80 10.75
N GLU A 9 -0.90 -21.49 10.83
CA GLU A 9 -2.17 -20.80 10.63
C GLU A 9 -2.10 -19.83 9.44
N VAL A 10 -3.19 -19.72 8.68
CA VAL A 10 -3.33 -18.79 7.53
C VAL A 10 -4.28 -17.64 7.89
N SER A 11 -4.64 -17.49 9.17
CA SER A 11 -5.55 -16.45 9.64
C SER A 11 -4.81 -15.17 10.01
N SER A 12 -5.55 -14.07 10.10
CA SER A 12 -5.08 -12.81 10.66
C SER A 12 -4.69 -13.03 12.12
N VAL A 13 -3.40 -13.04 12.41
CA VAL A 13 -2.88 -13.20 13.77
C VAL A 13 -3.25 -11.97 14.61
N SER A 14 -3.72 -12.19 15.83
CA SER A 14 -3.88 -11.12 16.81
C SER A 14 -2.51 -10.51 17.12
N ARG A 15 -2.30 -9.27 16.70
CA ARG A 15 -1.16 -8.47 17.16
C ARG A 15 -1.53 -7.84 18.49
N ALA A 16 -0.64 -7.94 19.45
CA ALA A 16 -0.69 -7.07 20.60
C ALA A 16 -0.36 -5.65 20.15
N THR A 17 -1.15 -4.68 20.59
CA THR A 17 -0.92 -3.25 20.34
C THR A 17 -0.13 -2.58 21.47
N ASP A 18 0.12 -3.30 22.56
CA ASP A 18 0.68 -2.79 23.80
C ASP A 18 1.89 -3.63 24.22
N ASP A 19 2.79 -3.04 25.00
CA ASP A 19 3.94 -3.71 25.60
C ASP A 19 3.49 -4.82 26.59
N ASP A 20 4.36 -5.79 26.87
CA ASP A 20 4.16 -6.92 27.80
C ASP A 20 3.07 -7.95 27.43
N LYS A 21 2.73 -8.08 26.15
CA LYS A 21 1.82 -9.12 25.67
C LYS A 21 2.56 -10.30 25.06
N TRP A 22 2.10 -11.50 25.42
CA TRP A 22 2.53 -12.73 24.77
C TRP A 22 2.07 -12.74 23.31
N MET A 23 3.00 -12.96 22.39
CA MET A 23 2.72 -13.16 20.98
C MET A 23 3.03 -14.60 20.58
N ASN A 24 2.26 -15.12 19.61
CA ASN A 24 2.53 -16.42 19.04
C ASN A 24 3.85 -16.40 18.26
N LEU A 25 4.69 -17.40 18.54
CA LEU A 25 5.92 -17.63 17.78
C LEU A 25 5.57 -18.02 16.34
N ARG A 26 6.30 -17.46 15.37
CA ARG A 26 6.08 -17.74 13.95
C ARG A 26 7.19 -18.60 13.38
N GLY A 27 6.79 -19.44 12.45
CA GLY A 27 7.69 -20.18 11.60
C GLY A 27 7.28 -20.10 10.14
N THR A 28 8.25 -20.27 9.26
CA THR A 28 8.02 -20.49 7.83
C THR A 28 7.33 -21.83 7.60
N ARG A 29 6.89 -22.07 6.36
CA ARG A 29 6.13 -23.28 5.99
C ARG A 29 6.91 -24.58 6.21
N ASP A 30 8.23 -24.51 6.25
CA ASP A 30 9.16 -25.60 6.57
C ASP A 30 9.37 -25.81 8.08
N GLY A 31 8.77 -24.97 8.94
CA GLY A 31 8.89 -25.02 10.39
C GLY A 31 10.07 -24.23 10.96
N SER A 32 10.86 -23.55 10.12
CA SER A 32 11.96 -22.71 10.60
C SER A 32 11.43 -21.49 11.34
N MET A 33 11.96 -21.21 12.52
CA MET A 33 11.57 -20.01 13.28
C MET A 33 12.02 -18.75 12.54
N ILE A 34 11.11 -17.80 12.38
CA ILE A 34 11.44 -16.50 11.80
C ILE A 34 11.15 -15.39 12.79
N THR A 35 12.06 -14.42 12.82
CA THR A 35 11.79 -13.09 13.37
C THR A 35 11.75 -12.14 12.20
N ALA A 36 10.72 -11.28 12.18
CA ALA A 36 10.56 -10.25 11.17
C ALA A 36 10.34 -8.94 11.90
N ASP A 37 10.95 -7.88 11.37
CA ASP A 37 10.60 -6.53 11.78
C ASP A 37 9.10 -6.28 11.50
N TRP A 38 8.49 -5.36 12.24
CA TRP A 38 7.08 -5.05 12.19
C TRP A 38 6.58 -4.83 10.77
N PHE A 39 7.36 -4.09 9.96
CA PHE A 39 7.05 -3.79 8.57
C PHE A 39 7.03 -5.04 7.68
N LEU A 40 8.08 -5.87 7.76
CA LEU A 40 8.17 -7.13 7.04
C LEU A 40 7.06 -8.10 7.48
N GLY A 41 6.74 -8.12 8.77
CA GLY A 41 5.62 -8.90 9.30
C GLY A 41 4.27 -8.46 8.71
N MET A 42 4.04 -7.16 8.51
CA MET A 42 2.82 -6.62 7.89
C MET A 42 2.72 -7.07 6.43
N ALA A 43 3.84 -7.03 5.69
CA ALA A 43 3.90 -7.54 4.32
C ALA A 43 3.60 -9.05 4.26
N MET A 44 4.20 -9.84 5.16
CA MET A 44 3.94 -11.27 5.25
C MET A 44 2.50 -11.59 5.62
N GLU A 45 1.80 -10.73 6.35
CA GLU A 45 0.36 -10.89 6.65
C GLU A 45 -0.55 -10.47 5.49
N GLY A 46 0.00 -9.89 4.41
CA GLY A 46 -0.80 -9.33 3.32
C GLY A 46 -1.49 -8.02 3.72
N ARG A 47 -0.85 -7.22 4.58
CA ARG A 47 -1.32 -5.88 4.98
C ARG A 47 -0.56 -4.75 4.28
N CYS A 48 0.28 -5.08 3.31
CA CYS A 48 0.92 -4.12 2.42
C CYS A 48 0.22 -4.15 1.06
N PHE A 49 -0.19 -2.97 0.60
CA PHE A 49 -0.95 -2.79 -0.62
C PHE A 49 -0.17 -1.87 -1.56
N GLY A 50 -0.24 -2.18 -2.85
CA GLY A 50 0.27 -1.33 -3.92
C GLY A 50 -0.88 -0.80 -4.75
N VAL A 51 -0.66 0.36 -5.36
CA VAL A 51 -1.50 0.88 -6.43
C VAL A 51 -0.56 1.41 -7.50
N ASN A 52 -0.92 1.19 -8.75
CA ASN A 52 -0.21 1.72 -9.90
C ASN A 52 -1.21 2.53 -10.72
N ASN A 53 -0.83 3.76 -11.05
CA ASN A 53 -1.52 4.56 -12.04
C ASN A 53 -0.67 4.60 -13.31
N ALA A 54 -1.32 4.52 -14.47
CA ALA A 54 -0.76 4.23 -15.79
C ALA A 54 -0.41 2.75 -16.06
N LEU A 55 -0.02 2.49 -17.30
CA LEU A 55 0.54 1.21 -17.76
C LEU A 55 1.88 1.49 -18.46
N ASP A 56 2.74 0.48 -18.51
CA ASP A 56 4.03 0.53 -19.22
C ASP A 56 3.91 1.05 -20.67
N THR A 57 2.81 0.72 -21.35
CA THR A 57 2.56 1.12 -22.75
C THR A 57 1.85 2.47 -22.91
N THR A 58 1.28 3.01 -21.83
CA THR A 58 0.47 4.25 -21.85
C THR A 58 0.75 5.02 -20.56
N PRO A 59 1.81 5.87 -20.54
CA PRO A 59 2.14 6.67 -19.38
C PRO A 59 1.03 7.68 -19.09
N ASP A 60 0.84 8.01 -17.81
CA ASP A 60 -0.08 9.08 -17.43
C ASP A 60 0.54 10.45 -17.77
N THR A 61 -0.31 11.41 -18.13
CA THR A 61 0.13 12.74 -18.55
C THR A 61 0.12 13.67 -17.35
N PHE A 62 1.30 14.09 -16.90
CA PHE A 62 1.42 15.09 -15.85
C PHE A 62 0.84 16.44 -16.27
N ASN A 63 0.24 17.13 -15.31
CA ASN A 63 -0.18 18.51 -15.50
C ASN A 63 1.03 19.46 -15.57
N ALA A 64 0.94 20.45 -16.47
CA ALA A 64 2.00 21.45 -16.65
C ALA A 64 2.14 22.44 -15.48
N ALA A 65 1.19 22.44 -14.54
CA ALA A 65 1.21 23.24 -13.33
C ALA A 65 0.45 22.50 -12.21
N TYR A 66 0.84 22.74 -10.95
CA TYR A 66 0.10 22.23 -9.81
C TYR A 66 -1.34 22.76 -9.83
N ALA A 67 -2.29 21.82 -9.81
CA ALA A 67 -3.70 22.09 -9.66
C ALA A 67 -4.24 21.18 -8.55
N ASP A 68 -4.73 21.79 -7.46
CA ASP A 68 -5.18 21.07 -6.26
C ASP A 68 -6.35 20.09 -6.52
N ALA A 69 -7.06 20.25 -7.63
CA ALA A 69 -8.16 19.36 -8.03
C ALA A 69 -7.76 18.28 -9.04
N GLN A 70 -6.48 18.15 -9.38
CA GLN A 70 -5.99 17.26 -10.43
C GLN A 70 -4.78 16.45 -9.93
N GLN A 71 -5.02 15.59 -8.94
CA GLN A 71 -4.01 14.65 -8.45
C GLN A 71 -3.85 13.47 -9.43
N ASP A 72 -2.62 13.10 -9.76
CA ASP A 72 -2.36 11.93 -10.63
C ASP A 72 -2.69 10.60 -9.93
N LEU A 73 -2.61 10.55 -8.59
CA LEU A 73 -3.05 9.38 -7.83
C LEU A 73 -3.61 9.84 -6.49
N TYR A 74 -4.84 9.42 -6.25
CA TYR A 74 -5.57 9.71 -5.04
C TYR A 74 -5.97 8.42 -4.31
N ILE A 75 -5.81 8.39 -2.98
CA ILE A 75 -6.19 7.26 -2.13
C ILE A 75 -7.09 7.78 -1.00
N THR A 76 -8.35 7.35 -1.00
CA THR A 76 -9.28 7.57 0.11
C THR A 76 -9.02 6.56 1.23
N VAL A 77 -9.01 7.04 2.46
CA VAL A 77 -8.87 6.18 3.65
C VAL A 77 -10.16 6.28 4.46
N PRO A 78 -10.88 5.17 4.68
CA PRO A 78 -12.06 5.17 5.53
C PRO A 78 -11.73 5.57 6.97
N SER A 79 -12.72 6.15 7.66
CA SER A 79 -12.60 6.48 9.08
C SER A 79 -12.24 5.23 9.91
N GLY A 80 -11.33 5.41 10.87
CA GLY A 80 -10.86 4.33 11.74
C GLY A 80 -9.74 3.46 11.15
N ILE A 81 -9.28 3.75 9.93
CA ILE A 81 -8.13 3.10 9.30
C ILE A 81 -6.95 4.07 9.28
N THR A 82 -5.78 3.60 9.71
CA THR A 82 -4.51 4.32 9.56
C THR A 82 -3.70 3.67 8.46
N ILE A 83 -3.23 4.47 7.50
CA ILE A 83 -2.27 4.03 6.48
C ILE A 83 -0.92 4.67 6.76
N ILE A 84 0.15 3.95 6.42
CA ILE A 84 1.52 4.46 6.49
C ILE A 84 2.09 4.33 5.08
N PRO A 85 2.42 5.45 4.41
CA PRO A 85 3.12 5.41 3.13
C PRO A 85 4.50 4.79 3.32
N VAL A 86 4.78 3.72 2.59
CA VAL A 86 6.05 3.00 2.65
C VAL A 86 6.99 3.49 1.57
N PHE A 87 6.45 3.66 0.37
CA PHE A 87 7.21 3.89 -0.84
C PHE A 87 6.32 4.56 -1.87
N ILE A 88 6.85 5.61 -2.50
CA ILE A 88 6.26 6.28 -3.64
C ILE A 88 7.34 6.26 -4.71
N GLN A 89 7.01 5.70 -5.88
CA GLN A 89 7.90 5.64 -7.03
C GLN A 89 7.20 6.24 -8.23
N ILE A 90 7.94 7.08 -8.94
CA ILE A 90 7.53 7.65 -10.21
C ILE A 90 8.57 7.20 -11.22
N ASN A 91 8.09 6.57 -12.30
CA ASN A 91 8.92 6.19 -13.43
C ASN A 91 8.65 7.20 -14.54
N MET A 92 9.69 7.91 -14.94
CA MET A 92 9.61 8.91 -16.00
C MET A 92 10.08 8.28 -17.30
N GLU A 93 9.15 8.16 -18.26
CA GLU A 93 9.48 7.89 -19.66
C GLU A 93 9.53 9.23 -20.40
N ASP A 94 10.73 9.60 -20.88
CA ASP A 94 10.98 10.91 -21.49
C ASP A 94 10.27 11.04 -22.84
N THR A 95 9.30 11.96 -22.93
CA THR A 95 8.85 12.52 -24.20
C THR A 95 8.40 13.99 -24.06
N GLY A 96 9.31 14.95 -23.86
CA GLY A 96 8.98 16.37 -24.12
C GLY A 96 9.83 17.46 -23.44
N THR A 97 9.89 18.64 -24.09
CA THR A 97 10.80 19.78 -23.82
C THR A 97 10.47 20.64 -22.58
N GLN A 98 9.65 20.17 -21.64
CA GLN A 98 9.25 20.95 -20.45
C GLN A 98 10.09 20.53 -19.24
N ALA A 99 10.70 21.52 -18.57
CA ALA A 99 11.88 21.35 -17.73
C ALA A 99 11.61 21.31 -16.22
N GLU A 100 10.36 21.24 -15.77
CA GLU A 100 10.04 21.30 -14.35
C GLU A 100 8.96 20.26 -14.00
N MET A 101 9.29 19.39 -13.05
CA MET A 101 8.39 18.40 -12.47
C MET A 101 8.37 18.61 -10.96
N ASP A 102 7.16 18.74 -10.41
CA ASP A 102 6.94 18.78 -8.96
C ASP A 102 6.24 17.49 -8.53
N ILE A 103 6.77 16.87 -7.47
CA ILE A 103 6.26 15.62 -6.92
C ILE A 103 5.83 15.91 -5.49
N LEU A 104 4.51 16.01 -5.30
CA LEU A 104 3.92 16.35 -4.02
C LEU A 104 3.05 15.21 -3.48
N ALA A 105 3.39 14.71 -2.29
CA ALA A 105 2.56 13.77 -1.55
C ALA A 105 1.95 14.49 -0.33
N VAL A 106 0.64 14.66 -0.32
CA VAL A 106 -0.10 15.35 0.75
C VAL A 106 -1.09 14.40 1.40
N ALA A 107 -1.17 14.44 2.74
CA ALA A 107 -2.24 13.80 3.51
C ALA A 107 -3.20 14.88 4.01
N GLY A 108 -4.48 14.76 3.67
CA GLY A 108 -5.53 15.72 4.04
C GLY A 108 -6.80 15.04 4.53
N SER A 109 -7.61 15.77 5.31
CA SER A 109 -8.91 15.31 5.82
C SER A 109 -10.09 15.64 4.91
N SER A 110 -9.85 16.45 3.88
CA SER A 110 -10.81 16.83 2.84
C SER A 110 -10.18 16.55 1.48
N TYR A 111 -11.00 16.11 0.53
CA TYR A 111 -10.57 15.95 -0.86
C TYR A 111 -11.66 16.45 -1.79
N ASP A 112 -11.24 16.96 -2.94
CA ASP A 112 -12.13 17.34 -4.03
C ASP A 112 -12.07 16.26 -5.11
N ARG A 113 -13.23 15.74 -5.51
CA ARG A 113 -13.35 14.71 -6.56
C ARG A 113 -13.59 15.33 -7.95
N THR A 114 -13.61 16.66 -8.03
CA THR A 114 -13.94 17.43 -9.24
C THR A 114 -12.72 17.48 -10.17
N GLY A 115 -12.32 16.33 -10.71
CA GLY A 115 -11.14 16.20 -11.57
C GLY A 115 -10.67 14.78 -11.82
N VAL A 116 -11.15 13.81 -11.03
CA VAL A 116 -10.86 12.38 -11.22
C VAL A 116 -11.31 11.93 -12.60
N SER A 117 -10.38 11.44 -13.40
CA SER A 117 -10.68 10.95 -14.75
C SER A 117 -11.51 9.66 -14.66
N SER A 118 -12.59 9.56 -15.44
CA SER A 118 -13.44 8.36 -15.43
C SER A 118 -12.87 7.20 -16.25
N SER A 119 -11.69 7.33 -16.86
CA SER A 119 -11.24 6.38 -17.88
C SER A 119 -10.45 5.20 -17.33
N THR A 120 -9.85 5.30 -16.13
CA THR A 120 -9.14 4.17 -15.52
C THR A 120 -9.05 4.33 -14.00
N THR A 121 -9.94 3.67 -13.25
CA THR A 121 -9.81 3.60 -11.79
C THR A 121 -8.59 2.74 -11.43
N PRO A 122 -7.55 3.28 -10.77
CA PRO A 122 -6.41 2.49 -10.33
C PRO A 122 -6.86 1.34 -9.42
N THR A 123 -6.33 0.15 -9.66
CA THR A 123 -6.68 -1.02 -8.85
C THR A 123 -5.68 -1.20 -7.72
N ILE A 124 -6.17 -1.25 -6.48
CA ILE A 124 -5.34 -1.55 -5.33
C ILE A 124 -5.14 -3.06 -5.26
N PHE A 125 -3.89 -3.51 -5.24
CA PHE A 125 -3.53 -4.92 -5.14
C PHE A 125 -2.77 -5.21 -3.86
N ASN A 126 -2.95 -6.42 -3.33
CA ASN A 126 -2.14 -6.91 -2.22
C ASN A 126 -0.74 -7.23 -2.73
N MET A 127 0.31 -6.78 -2.03
CA MET A 127 1.68 -7.12 -2.40
C MET A 127 2.00 -8.60 -2.15
N ARG A 128 1.17 -9.29 -1.37
CA ARG A 128 1.23 -10.74 -1.18
C ARG A 128 0.37 -11.44 -2.24
N MET A 129 0.98 -12.35 -3.00
CA MET A 129 0.39 -12.97 -4.20
C MET A 129 -0.86 -13.83 -3.95
N ASP A 130 -1.04 -14.37 -2.74
CA ASP A 130 -2.26 -15.11 -2.37
C ASP A 130 -3.38 -14.19 -1.84
N ALA A 131 -3.13 -12.88 -1.78
CA ALA A 131 -4.10 -11.81 -1.51
C ALA A 131 -5.11 -12.14 -0.39
N PRO A 132 -4.65 -12.48 0.83
CA PRO A 132 -5.54 -12.89 1.92
C PRO A 132 -6.46 -11.77 2.41
N HIS A 133 -6.11 -10.52 2.10
CA HIS A 133 -6.88 -9.34 2.46
C HIS A 133 -7.07 -8.44 1.24
N ALA A 134 -8.28 -7.91 1.10
CA ALA A 134 -8.60 -6.81 0.21
C ALA A 134 -8.35 -5.47 0.91
N SER A 135 -7.97 -4.44 0.15
CA SER A 135 -7.88 -3.08 0.68
C SER A 135 -9.28 -2.53 0.96
N LEU A 136 -9.42 -1.79 2.06
CA LEU A 136 -10.62 -0.99 2.34
C LEU A 136 -10.52 0.43 1.76
N CYS A 137 -9.33 0.82 1.29
CA CYS A 137 -9.12 2.12 0.65
C CYS A 137 -9.65 2.07 -0.79
N VAL A 138 -10.01 3.23 -1.33
CA VAL A 138 -10.34 3.38 -2.75
C VAL A 138 -9.28 4.27 -3.39
N ALA A 139 -8.77 3.85 -4.54
CA ALA A 139 -7.82 4.63 -5.34
C ALA A 139 -8.49 5.18 -6.60
N GLU A 140 -8.13 6.42 -6.97
CA GLU A 140 -8.69 7.16 -8.09
C GLU A 140 -7.57 7.99 -8.77
N ALA A 141 -7.71 8.26 -10.06
CA ALA A 141 -6.79 9.08 -10.88
C ALA A 141 -7.62 9.87 -11.91
#